data_AF-A0A6G3TGS4-F1
#
_entry.id   AF-A0A6G3TGS4-F1
#
_cell.length_a   1.000
_cell.length_b   1.000
_cell.length_c   1.000
_cell.angle_alpha   90.00
_cell.angle_beta   90.00
_cell.angle_gamma   90.00
#
_symmetry.space_group_name_H-M   'P 1'
#
loop_
_entity.id
_entity.type
_entity.pdbx_description
1 polymer ?
#
loop_
_entity_poly.entity_id
_entity_poly.type
_entity_poly.pdbx_seq_one_letter_code
_entity_poly.pdbx_strand_id
1 'polypeptide(L)'
;MPSRKNVVRGTTKSVVSKTTESRPVEEFSREAAWQHLHTPPEHDPSEWEGELARVTSEFSVADRDLTSIAAKYDLVVQRARYRDPGMDETSVLAALLVIRTLRDKLEADERKLISTARTLKITWSRIGNALELKSRQAAERRFLQLRDDLEDVAGDVLTQAERVEVARARRDRRTEYTWATSHATPIISLALRLHAVSGLQQRADNSPAARAAYQRAANGAVFEGRPAPPPPRMPWPARLHEAVQTYRTHQQADREYRMRAAIPGPQEDTRPPAGLLAPVAFDRLVHDMFGLIGHALDINLHDHTDIVEDVQILYKKAGPASPRALET
;
A
#
# COMPACT_ATOMS: atom_id res chain seq x y z
N MET A 1 75.34 15.61 -32.05
CA MET A 1 75.70 16.67 -31.08
C MET A 1 74.66 17.78 -31.16
N PRO A 2 74.20 18.35 -30.03
CA PRO A 2 72.82 18.22 -29.57
C PRO A 2 71.83 19.33 -29.98
N SER A 3 70.54 18.96 -29.86
CA SER A 3 69.31 19.70 -30.10
C SER A 3 69.19 21.05 -29.38
N ARG A 4 68.72 22.07 -30.10
CA ARG A 4 68.11 23.28 -29.52
C ARG A 4 66.67 22.97 -29.12
N LYS A 5 66.41 23.03 -27.81
CA LYS A 5 65.09 23.10 -27.19
C LYS A 5 64.36 24.33 -27.74
N ASN A 6 63.20 24.14 -28.35
CA ASN A 6 62.22 25.21 -28.51
C ASN A 6 61.10 24.95 -27.51
N VAL A 7 61.10 25.75 -26.45
CA VAL A 7 60.11 25.77 -25.38
C VAL A 7 58.86 26.45 -25.96
N VAL A 8 57.87 25.66 -26.38
CA VAL A 8 56.54 26.18 -26.67
C VAL A 8 55.76 26.25 -25.37
N ARG A 9 55.32 27.46 -25.02
CA ARG A 9 54.54 27.79 -23.83
C ARG A 9 53.28 26.92 -23.77
N GLY A 10 53.15 26.14 -22.71
CA GLY A 10 51.94 25.38 -22.40
C GLY A 10 50.76 26.32 -22.18
N THR A 11 49.71 26.13 -22.96
CA THR A 11 48.39 26.67 -22.63
C THR A 11 47.73 25.71 -21.64
N THR A 12 47.42 26.25 -20.47
CA THR A 12 46.62 25.63 -19.40
C THR A 12 45.18 25.41 -19.86
N LYS A 13 44.96 24.41 -20.72
CA LYS A 13 43.61 24.01 -21.13
C LYS A 13 43.33 22.51 -20.99
N SER A 14 44.25 21.77 -20.38
CA SER A 14 44.17 20.30 -20.26
C SER A 14 44.17 19.83 -18.81
N VAL A 15 43.37 20.48 -17.95
CA VAL A 15 43.14 20.01 -16.57
C VAL A 15 41.66 20.19 -16.19
N VAL A 16 40.69 19.90 -17.06
CA VAL A 16 39.31 19.61 -16.64
C VAL A 16 38.59 18.75 -17.69
N SER A 17 38.96 17.46 -17.83
CA SER A 17 38.14 16.51 -18.60
C SER A 17 38.47 15.04 -18.31
N LYS A 18 38.95 14.74 -17.09
CA LYS A 18 39.15 13.36 -16.62
C LYS A 18 38.28 13.08 -15.41
N THR A 19 36.96 13.02 -15.57
CA THR A 19 36.04 12.20 -14.76
C THR A 19 34.60 12.32 -15.27
N THR A 20 34.26 11.60 -16.32
CA THR A 20 32.89 11.08 -16.48
C THR A 20 33.05 9.79 -17.26
N GLU A 21 32.95 8.65 -16.57
CA GLU A 21 32.68 7.37 -17.23
C GLU A 21 31.51 7.58 -18.20
N SER A 22 31.75 7.31 -19.48
CA SER A 22 30.71 7.41 -20.51
C SER A 22 29.63 6.41 -20.17
N ARG A 23 28.42 6.90 -19.92
CA ARG A 23 27.29 6.06 -19.53
C ARG A 23 26.76 5.27 -20.74
N PRO A 24 26.12 4.11 -20.51
CA PRO A 24 25.47 3.36 -21.57
C PRO A 24 24.39 4.21 -22.26
N VAL A 25 24.27 4.10 -23.58
CA VAL A 25 23.33 4.89 -24.40
C VAL A 25 21.88 4.46 -24.19
N GLU A 26 21.69 3.22 -23.75
CA GLU A 26 20.43 2.58 -23.38
C GLU A 26 19.75 3.29 -22.20
N GLU A 27 20.51 4.02 -21.38
CA GLU A 27 19.96 4.80 -20.25
C GLU A 27 19.29 6.11 -20.68
N PHE A 28 19.53 6.61 -21.91
CA PHE A 28 19.09 7.94 -22.34
C PHE A 28 18.50 8.01 -23.75
N SER A 29 18.55 6.93 -24.55
CA SER A 29 17.91 6.84 -25.86
C SER A 29 16.81 5.79 -25.85
N ARG A 30 15.61 6.19 -26.29
CA ARG A 30 14.45 5.30 -26.44
C ARG A 30 14.75 4.15 -27.39
N GLU A 31 15.41 4.45 -28.51
CA GLU A 31 15.74 3.48 -29.54
C GLU A 31 16.75 2.45 -29.03
N ALA A 32 17.79 2.89 -28.30
CA ALA A 32 18.79 2.01 -27.71
C ALA A 32 18.20 1.14 -26.59
N ALA A 33 17.36 1.70 -25.72
CA ALA A 33 16.63 0.96 -24.69
C ALA A 33 15.71 -0.11 -25.30
N TRP A 34 15.01 0.24 -26.38
CA TRP A 34 14.15 -0.69 -27.11
C TRP A 34 14.96 -1.86 -27.70
N GLN A 35 16.08 -1.58 -28.36
CA GLN A 35 16.95 -2.63 -28.91
C GLN A 35 17.57 -3.51 -27.83
N HIS A 36 17.94 -2.94 -26.69
CA HIS A 36 18.50 -3.68 -25.56
C HIS A 36 17.50 -4.72 -25.02
N LEU A 37 16.22 -4.37 -24.87
CA LEU A 37 15.18 -5.30 -24.42
C LEU A 37 14.79 -6.34 -25.49
N HIS A 38 15.07 -6.08 -26.76
CA HIS A 38 14.89 -7.04 -27.85
C HIS A 38 16.05 -8.03 -28.00
N THR A 39 17.18 -7.78 -27.34
CA THR A 39 18.37 -8.62 -27.44
C THR A 39 18.41 -9.57 -26.24
N PRO A 40 18.39 -10.90 -26.43
CA PRO A 40 18.53 -11.85 -25.32
C PRO A 40 19.86 -11.62 -24.58
N PRO A 41 19.91 -11.71 -23.24
CA PRO A 41 21.17 -11.59 -22.52
C PRO A 41 22.15 -12.69 -22.96
N GLU A 42 23.42 -12.33 -23.14
CA GLU A 42 24.50 -13.32 -23.30
C GLU A 42 24.64 -14.07 -21.95
N HIS A 43 24.17 -15.32 -21.91
CA HIS A 43 24.39 -16.20 -20.75
C HIS A 43 25.84 -16.70 -20.72
N ASP A 44 26.58 -16.42 -19.65
CA ASP A 44 27.81 -17.14 -19.31
C ASP A 44 27.42 -18.56 -18.86
N PRO A 45 27.85 -19.63 -19.55
CA PRO A 45 27.49 -21.01 -19.19
C PRO A 45 27.92 -21.45 -17.78
N SER A 46 28.76 -20.66 -17.10
CA SER A 46 29.30 -20.97 -15.78
C SER A 46 28.62 -20.23 -14.62
N GLU A 47 27.70 -19.31 -14.88
CA GLU A 47 26.98 -18.56 -13.84
C GLU A 47 25.81 -19.40 -13.32
N TRP A 48 25.90 -19.85 -12.06
CA TRP A 48 24.90 -20.70 -11.42
C TRP A 48 23.63 -19.89 -11.12
N GLU A 49 22.73 -19.78 -12.10
CA GLU A 49 21.41 -19.20 -11.90
C GLU A 49 20.54 -20.15 -11.05
N GLY A 50 20.28 -19.77 -9.81
CA GLY A 50 19.40 -20.48 -8.89
C GLY A 50 17.96 -20.64 -9.42
N GLU A 51 17.13 -21.34 -8.66
CA GLU A 51 15.76 -21.77 -9.03
C GLU A 51 14.87 -20.72 -9.71
N LEU A 52 15.13 -19.42 -9.55
CA LEU A 52 14.44 -18.31 -10.21
C LEU A 52 14.54 -18.30 -11.75
N ALA A 53 15.65 -18.77 -12.34
CA ALA A 53 15.76 -18.86 -13.81
C ALA A 53 14.90 -20.00 -14.40
N ARG A 54 14.53 -20.99 -13.58
CA ARG A 54 13.54 -22.01 -13.97
C ARG A 54 12.11 -21.50 -13.88
N VAL A 55 11.83 -20.50 -13.03
CA VAL A 55 10.50 -19.89 -12.88
C VAL A 55 10.15 -19.02 -14.09
N THR A 56 11.13 -18.49 -14.82
CA THR A 56 10.90 -17.72 -16.06
C THR A 56 10.28 -18.53 -17.22
N SER A 57 10.15 -19.85 -17.13
CA SER A 57 9.43 -20.65 -18.15
C SER A 57 8.08 -21.21 -17.69
N GLU A 58 7.70 -21.04 -16.42
CA GLU A 58 6.39 -21.45 -15.90
C GLU A 58 5.46 -20.24 -15.72
N PHE A 59 5.16 -19.56 -16.83
CA PHE A 59 4.12 -18.54 -16.83
C PHE A 59 2.73 -19.21 -16.85
N SER A 60 2.03 -19.00 -15.74
CA SER A 60 0.69 -19.51 -15.40
C SER A 60 -0.38 -19.05 -16.40
N VAL A 61 -1.40 -19.90 -16.61
CA VAL A 61 -2.59 -19.67 -17.47
C VAL A 61 -3.46 -18.47 -17.01
N ALA A 62 -3.12 -17.82 -15.90
CA ALA A 62 -3.70 -16.55 -15.47
C ALA A 62 -3.01 -15.31 -16.07
N ASP A 63 -1.82 -15.47 -16.68
CA ASP A 63 -1.08 -14.38 -17.29
C ASP A 63 -1.52 -14.22 -18.75
N ARG A 64 -2.15 -13.08 -19.02
CA ARG A 64 -2.52 -12.61 -20.35
C ARG A 64 -1.23 -12.28 -21.11
N ASP A 65 -0.61 -13.29 -21.75
CA ASP A 65 0.63 -13.17 -22.49
C ASP A 65 0.65 -11.91 -23.37
N LEU A 66 1.53 -10.97 -23.01
CA LEU A 66 1.71 -9.69 -23.73
C LEU A 66 2.05 -9.93 -25.20
N THR A 67 2.74 -11.03 -25.51
CA THR A 67 3.16 -11.39 -26.87
C THR A 67 1.96 -11.74 -27.75
N SER A 68 1.05 -12.57 -27.24
CA SER A 68 -0.18 -12.97 -27.93
C SER A 68 -1.18 -11.81 -28.09
N ILE A 69 -1.31 -10.97 -27.05
CA ILE A 69 -2.22 -9.82 -27.09
C ILE A 69 -1.70 -8.71 -28.01
N ALA A 70 -0.38 -8.47 -28.05
CA ALA A 70 0.23 -7.42 -28.85
C ALA A 70 -0.08 -7.59 -30.35
N ALA A 71 0.07 -8.78 -30.91
CA ALA A 71 -0.18 -9.00 -32.34
C ALA A 71 -1.65 -8.74 -32.74
N LYS A 72 -2.60 -9.19 -31.93
CA LYS A 72 -4.04 -8.96 -32.19
C LYS A 72 -4.42 -7.49 -31.97
N TYR A 73 -3.86 -6.85 -30.96
CA TYR A 73 -4.04 -5.41 -30.72
C TYR A 73 -3.47 -4.57 -31.87
N ASP A 74 -2.25 -4.85 -32.32
CA ASP A 74 -1.62 -4.15 -33.45
C ASP A 74 -2.43 -4.30 -34.73
N LEU A 75 -2.98 -5.48 -35.00
CA LEU A 75 -3.87 -5.70 -36.14
C LEU A 75 -5.14 -4.85 -36.07
N VAL A 76 -5.76 -4.74 -34.89
CA VAL A 76 -6.96 -3.89 -34.69
C VAL A 76 -6.62 -2.41 -34.86
N VAL A 77 -5.50 -1.95 -34.28
CA VAL A 77 -5.03 -0.56 -34.42
C VAL A 77 -4.66 -0.25 -35.88
N GLN A 78 -4.04 -1.19 -36.59
CA GLN A 78 -3.70 -1.04 -38.00
C GLN A 78 -4.96 -0.91 -38.86
N ARG A 79 -5.96 -1.77 -38.67
CA ARG A 79 -7.25 -1.65 -39.37
C ARG A 79 -7.95 -0.33 -39.05
N ALA A 80 -7.87 0.14 -37.80
CA ALA A 80 -8.47 1.41 -37.40
C ALA A 80 -7.78 2.60 -38.07
N ARG A 81 -6.44 2.56 -38.19
CA ARG A 81 -5.65 3.56 -38.94
C ARG A 81 -6.06 3.65 -40.41
N TYR A 82 -6.37 2.52 -41.04
CA TYR A 82 -6.82 2.47 -42.44
C TYR A 82 -8.33 2.65 -42.63
N ARG A 83 -9.10 2.94 -41.56
CA ARG A 83 -10.56 3.09 -41.57
C ARG A 83 -11.28 1.95 -42.30
N ASP A 84 -10.88 0.72 -42.01
CA ASP A 84 -11.48 -0.48 -42.59
C ASP A 84 -13.00 -0.48 -42.34
N PRO A 85 -13.85 -0.43 -43.39
CA PRO A 85 -15.30 -0.43 -43.25
C PRO A 85 -15.87 -1.76 -42.72
N GLY A 86 -15.07 -2.84 -42.69
CA GLY A 86 -15.44 -4.14 -42.12
C GLY A 86 -15.08 -4.32 -40.64
N MET A 87 -14.75 -3.24 -39.93
CA MET A 87 -14.35 -3.29 -38.53
C MET A 87 -15.53 -3.64 -37.61
N ASP A 88 -15.37 -4.71 -36.84
CA ASP A 88 -16.31 -5.13 -35.81
C ASP A 88 -16.22 -4.24 -34.56
N GLU A 89 -17.36 -3.75 -34.07
CA GLU A 89 -17.50 -2.90 -32.88
C GLU A 89 -16.91 -3.59 -31.64
N THR A 90 -17.13 -4.89 -31.50
CA THR A 90 -16.63 -5.69 -30.37
C THR A 90 -15.11 -5.65 -30.32
N SER A 91 -14.46 -5.74 -31.49
CA SER A 91 -13.00 -5.68 -31.62
C SER A 91 -12.42 -4.32 -31.21
N VAL A 92 -13.13 -3.22 -31.48
CA VAL A 92 -12.73 -1.86 -31.06
C VAL A 92 -12.86 -1.69 -29.56
N LEU A 93 -14.00 -2.06 -28.98
CA LEU A 93 -14.23 -1.97 -27.55
C LEU A 93 -13.28 -2.90 -26.76
N ALA A 94 -13.02 -4.10 -27.27
CA ALA A 94 -12.04 -5.02 -26.71
C ALA A 94 -10.62 -4.40 -26.73
N ALA A 95 -10.22 -3.74 -27.83
CA ALA A 95 -8.93 -3.06 -27.89
C ALA A 95 -8.82 -1.90 -26.87
N LEU A 96 -9.89 -1.15 -26.62
CA LEU A 96 -9.93 -0.12 -25.57
C LEU A 96 -9.79 -0.71 -24.16
N LEU A 97 -10.44 -1.84 -23.88
CA LEU A 97 -10.30 -2.55 -22.59
C LEU A 97 -8.89 -3.13 -22.41
N VAL A 98 -8.29 -3.62 -23.51
CA VAL A 98 -6.88 -4.05 -23.53
C VAL A 98 -5.96 -2.87 -23.21
N ILE A 99 -6.16 -1.68 -23.81
CA ILE A 99 -5.39 -0.47 -23.46
C ILE A 99 -5.49 -0.15 -21.97
N ARG A 100 -6.69 -0.21 -21.40
CA ARG A 100 -6.89 0.02 -19.96
C ARG A 100 -6.09 -0.98 -19.12
N THR A 101 -6.24 -2.27 -19.42
CA THR A 101 -5.54 -3.36 -18.73
C THR A 101 -4.02 -3.20 -18.85
N LEU A 102 -3.51 -2.86 -20.03
CA LEU A 102 -2.09 -2.64 -20.28
C LEU A 102 -1.56 -1.42 -19.51
N ARG A 103 -2.31 -0.33 -19.42
CA ARG A 103 -1.92 0.83 -18.61
C ARG A 103 -1.79 0.45 -17.14
N ASP A 104 -2.75 -0.29 -16.60
CA ASP A 104 -2.73 -0.71 -15.20
C ASP A 104 -1.53 -1.64 -14.93
N LYS A 105 -1.24 -2.57 -15.85
CA LYS A 105 -0.04 -3.42 -15.78
C LYS A 105 1.26 -2.61 -15.87
N LEU A 106 1.35 -1.68 -16.83
CA LEU A 106 2.54 -0.84 -17.01
C LEU A 106 2.79 0.06 -15.80
N GLU A 107 1.75 0.60 -15.17
CA GLU A 107 1.89 1.37 -13.92
C GLU A 107 2.42 0.49 -12.76
N ALA A 108 1.92 -0.74 -12.65
CA ALA A 108 2.41 -1.70 -11.66
C ALA A 108 3.87 -2.11 -11.91
N ASP A 109 4.24 -2.33 -13.18
CA ASP A 109 5.59 -2.72 -13.57
C ASP A 109 6.58 -1.54 -13.48
N GLU A 110 6.19 -0.31 -13.86
CA GLU A 110 6.98 0.93 -13.69
C GLU A 110 7.40 1.10 -12.22
N ARG A 111 6.47 0.92 -11.28
CA ARG A 111 6.79 0.94 -9.85
C ARG A 111 7.80 -0.14 -9.47
N LYS A 112 7.58 -1.40 -9.87
CA LYS A 112 8.50 -2.50 -9.52
C LYS A 112 9.91 -2.18 -10.02
N LEU A 113 10.02 -1.70 -11.25
CA LEU A 113 11.30 -1.28 -11.84
C LEU A 113 11.93 -0.12 -11.08
N ILE A 114 11.17 0.90 -10.67
CA ILE A 114 11.68 1.99 -9.83
C ILE A 114 12.15 1.45 -8.48
N SER A 115 11.37 0.60 -7.81
CA SER A 115 11.77 -0.04 -6.54
C SER A 115 13.05 -0.85 -6.69
N THR A 116 13.18 -1.66 -7.74
CA THR A 116 14.41 -2.42 -8.06
C THR A 116 15.58 -1.49 -8.31
N ALA A 117 15.39 -0.42 -9.09
CA ALA A 117 16.41 0.60 -9.31
C ALA A 117 16.88 1.24 -8.00
N ARG A 118 15.97 1.46 -7.04
CA ARG A 118 16.31 1.96 -5.70
C ARG A 118 17.09 0.95 -4.87
N THR A 119 16.76 -0.35 -4.94
CA THR A 119 17.54 -1.44 -4.32
C THR A 119 18.96 -1.51 -4.90
N LEU A 120 19.10 -1.31 -6.22
CA LEU A 120 20.37 -1.16 -6.93
C LEU A 120 21.07 0.20 -6.68
N LYS A 121 20.55 1.01 -5.76
CA LYS A 121 21.08 2.33 -5.37
C LYS A 121 21.16 3.34 -6.53
N ILE A 122 20.38 3.17 -7.59
CA ILE A 122 20.27 4.14 -8.69
C ILE A 122 19.64 5.43 -8.15
N THR A 123 20.24 6.57 -8.48
CA THR A 123 19.82 7.88 -7.97
C THR A 123 18.52 8.35 -8.64
N TRP A 124 17.72 9.13 -7.92
CA TRP A 124 16.49 9.73 -8.47
C TRP A 124 16.71 10.60 -9.70
N SER A 125 17.90 11.18 -9.86
CA SER A 125 18.26 11.93 -11.07
C SER A 125 18.41 10.99 -12.28
N ARG A 126 19.05 9.83 -12.11
CA ARG A 126 19.19 8.81 -13.17
C ARG A 126 17.84 8.19 -13.53
N ILE A 127 17.03 7.87 -12.53
CA ILE A 127 15.66 7.38 -12.74
C ILE A 127 14.83 8.44 -13.47
N GLY A 128 14.93 9.70 -13.05
CA GLY A 128 14.26 10.81 -13.71
C GLY A 128 14.64 10.94 -15.17
N ASN A 129 15.94 10.83 -15.50
CA ASN A 129 16.39 10.87 -16.88
C ASN A 129 15.85 9.70 -17.71
N ALA A 130 15.85 8.47 -17.19
CA ALA A 130 15.32 7.29 -17.87
C ALA A 130 13.79 7.38 -18.08
N LEU A 131 13.08 8.03 -17.15
CA LEU A 131 11.65 8.34 -17.28
C LEU A 131 11.38 9.64 -18.07
N GLU A 132 12.43 10.29 -18.58
CA GLU A 132 12.38 11.58 -19.28
C GLU A 132 11.70 12.73 -18.49
N LEU A 133 11.82 12.65 -17.17
CA LEU A 133 11.32 13.66 -16.24
C LEU A 133 12.37 14.76 -16.04
N LYS A 134 11.88 16.00 -15.95
CA LYS A 134 12.73 17.22 -15.89
C LYS A 134 13.59 17.32 -14.62
N SER A 135 13.32 16.54 -13.57
CA SER A 135 14.06 16.65 -12.30
C SER A 135 13.98 15.39 -11.43
N ARG A 136 14.91 15.29 -10.46
CA ARG A 136 14.87 14.24 -9.42
C ARG A 136 13.56 14.26 -8.63
N GLN A 137 13.03 15.45 -8.35
CA GLN A 137 11.81 15.64 -7.57
C GLN A 137 10.59 15.17 -8.35
N ALA A 138 10.59 15.35 -9.68
CA ALA A 138 9.53 14.82 -10.53
C ALA A 138 9.53 13.28 -10.52
N ALA A 139 10.70 12.64 -10.55
CA ALA A 139 10.82 11.19 -10.44
C ALA A 139 10.36 10.65 -9.09
N GLU A 140 10.77 11.29 -7.99
CA GLU A 140 10.32 10.95 -6.65
C GLU A 140 8.80 11.11 -6.50
N ARG A 141 8.25 12.21 -7.01
CA ARG A 141 6.80 12.45 -7.02
C ARG A 141 6.05 11.38 -7.82
N ARG A 142 6.54 11.01 -9.01
CA ARG A 142 5.95 9.94 -9.84
C ARG A 142 5.91 8.62 -9.08
N PHE A 143 7.00 8.25 -8.40
CA PHE A 143 7.05 7.04 -7.59
C PHE A 143 6.06 7.08 -6.41
N LEU A 144 5.92 8.22 -5.72
CA LEU A 144 4.93 8.38 -4.65
C LEU A 144 3.49 8.32 -5.17
N GLN A 145 3.21 8.94 -6.31
CA GLN A 145 1.89 8.88 -6.96
C GLN A 145 1.55 7.46 -7.36
N LEU A 146 2.47 6.79 -8.06
CA LEU A 146 2.34 5.38 -8.36
C LEU A 146 2.03 4.63 -7.09
N ARG A 147 2.79 4.87 -6.00
CA ARG A 147 2.64 4.24 -4.68
C ARG A 147 1.21 4.27 -4.18
N ASP A 148 0.66 5.46 -4.14
CA ASP A 148 -0.67 5.75 -3.63
C ASP A 148 -1.77 5.17 -4.57
N ASP A 149 -1.55 5.20 -5.89
CA ASP A 149 -2.49 4.69 -6.91
C ASP A 149 -2.67 3.14 -6.85
N LEU A 150 -1.66 2.33 -6.50
CA LEU A 150 -1.85 0.86 -6.36
C LEU A 150 -2.52 0.47 -5.04
N GLU A 151 -2.29 1.25 -3.97
CA GLU A 151 -3.09 1.09 -2.75
C GLU A 151 -4.56 1.40 -3.05
N ASP A 152 -4.86 2.27 -4.02
CA ASP A 152 -6.20 2.52 -4.60
C ASP A 152 -6.69 1.36 -5.50
N VAL A 153 -5.86 0.83 -6.39
CA VAL A 153 -6.24 -0.29 -7.31
C VAL A 153 -6.50 -1.60 -6.57
N ALA A 154 -5.93 -1.81 -5.38
CA ALA A 154 -6.21 -2.98 -4.53
C ALA A 154 -7.65 -2.99 -3.96
N GLY A 155 -8.44 -1.93 -4.17
CA GLY A 155 -9.83 -1.81 -3.72
C GLY A 155 -10.78 -1.33 -4.82
N ASP A 156 -11.04 -2.21 -5.79
CA ASP A 156 -12.13 -2.19 -6.79
C ASP A 156 -12.36 -0.90 -7.64
N VAL A 157 -13.05 -1.05 -8.77
CA VAL A 157 -13.17 -0.04 -9.84
C VAL A 157 -13.99 1.19 -9.39
N LEU A 158 -13.33 2.22 -8.88
CA LEU A 158 -13.96 3.47 -8.39
C LEU A 158 -14.04 4.57 -9.46
N THR A 159 -15.18 5.24 -9.54
CA THR A 159 -15.42 6.43 -10.38
C THR A 159 -14.64 7.66 -9.88
N GLN A 160 -14.50 8.71 -10.71
CA GLN A 160 -13.71 9.90 -10.35
C GLN A 160 -14.18 10.62 -9.08
N ALA A 161 -15.48 10.60 -8.77
CA ALA A 161 -16.03 11.15 -7.53
C ALA A 161 -15.65 10.28 -6.32
N GLU A 162 -15.81 8.96 -6.45
CA GLU A 162 -15.41 7.99 -5.44
C GLU A 162 -13.90 7.99 -5.20
N ARG A 163 -13.07 8.25 -6.23
CA ARG A 163 -11.61 8.46 -6.08
C ARG A 163 -11.28 9.67 -5.20
N VAL A 164 -12.03 10.77 -5.35
CA VAL A 164 -11.84 11.97 -4.51
C VAL A 164 -12.30 11.71 -3.08
N GLU A 165 -13.39 10.96 -2.89
CA GLU A 165 -13.88 10.54 -1.59
C GLU A 165 -12.94 9.56 -0.91
N VAL A 166 -12.38 8.59 -1.65
CA VAL A 166 -11.39 7.65 -1.13
C VAL A 166 -10.07 8.35 -0.82
N ALA A 167 -9.61 9.29 -1.66
CA ALA A 167 -8.45 10.12 -1.34
C ALA A 167 -8.69 11.05 -0.13
N ARG A 168 -9.92 11.52 0.09
CA ARG A 168 -10.32 12.25 1.31
C ARG A 168 -10.32 11.31 2.51
N ALA A 169 -11.02 10.19 2.44
CA ALA A 169 -11.03 9.14 3.46
C ALA A 169 -9.63 8.65 3.82
N ARG A 170 -8.66 8.64 2.88
CA ARG A 170 -7.25 8.30 3.13
C ARG A 170 -6.48 9.39 3.85
N ARG A 171 -6.69 10.67 3.50
CA ARG A 171 -6.12 11.80 4.28
C ARG A 171 -6.69 11.83 5.69
N ASP A 172 -7.99 11.59 5.80
CA ASP A 172 -8.69 11.49 7.07
C ASP A 172 -8.10 10.33 7.88
N ARG A 173 -7.91 9.15 7.28
CA ARG A 173 -7.28 7.98 7.93
C ARG A 173 -5.83 8.18 8.36
N ARG A 174 -5.02 8.94 7.61
CA ARG A 174 -3.65 9.29 8.04
C ARG A 174 -3.66 10.29 9.20
N THR A 175 -4.65 11.17 9.22
CA THR A 175 -4.86 12.15 10.28
C THR A 175 -5.38 11.44 11.54
N GLU A 176 -6.35 10.52 11.41
CA GLU A 176 -6.80 9.57 12.44
C GLU A 176 -5.63 8.80 13.02
N TYR A 177 -4.77 8.20 12.17
CA TYR A 177 -3.62 7.41 12.61
C TYR A 177 -2.62 8.24 13.42
N THR A 178 -2.29 9.44 12.94
CA THR A 178 -1.35 10.35 13.65
C THR A 178 -1.95 10.88 14.95
N TRP A 179 -3.26 11.13 14.97
CA TRP A 179 -3.96 11.55 16.18
C TRP A 179 -4.04 10.41 17.21
N ALA A 180 -4.35 9.20 16.75
CA ALA A 180 -4.44 8.01 17.60
C ALA A 180 -3.10 7.71 18.30
N THR A 181 -1.98 7.77 17.58
CA THR A 181 -0.66 7.53 18.18
C THR A 181 -0.28 8.60 19.21
N SER A 182 -0.61 9.87 18.94
CA SER A 182 -0.38 10.96 19.91
C SER A 182 -1.31 10.91 21.14
N HIS A 183 -2.46 10.22 21.04
CA HIS A 183 -3.46 10.09 22.10
C HIS A 183 -3.65 8.62 22.53
N ALA A 184 -2.60 7.81 22.45
CA ALA A 184 -2.68 6.37 22.73
C ALA A 184 -3.19 6.06 24.14
N THR A 185 -2.73 6.77 25.16
CA THR A 185 -3.09 6.55 26.56
C THR A 185 -4.60 6.61 26.83
N PRO A 186 -5.32 7.71 26.48
CA PRO A 186 -6.77 7.77 26.68
C PRO A 186 -7.52 6.75 25.83
N ILE A 187 -7.07 6.45 24.60
CA ILE A 187 -7.68 5.43 23.73
C ILE A 187 -7.61 4.04 24.37
N ILE A 188 -6.42 3.64 24.83
CA ILE A 188 -6.19 2.33 25.47
C ILE A 188 -7.01 2.23 26.76
N SER A 189 -7.04 3.28 27.58
CA SER A 189 -7.82 3.31 28.82
C SER A 189 -9.32 3.08 28.55
N LEU A 190 -9.87 3.74 27.53
CA LEU A 190 -11.26 3.54 27.11
C LEU A 190 -11.51 2.15 26.56
N ALA A 191 -10.60 1.62 25.73
CA ALA A 191 -10.71 0.26 25.21
C ALA A 191 -10.72 -0.79 26.33
N LEU A 192 -9.89 -0.62 27.36
CA LEU A 192 -9.86 -1.50 28.54
C LEU A 192 -11.15 -1.41 29.37
N ARG A 193 -11.67 -0.20 29.59
CA ARG A 193 -12.96 -0.03 30.30
C ARG A 193 -14.12 -0.64 29.52
N LEU A 194 -14.20 -0.37 28.22
CA LEU A 194 -15.24 -0.94 27.36
C LEU A 194 -15.16 -2.47 27.29
N HIS A 195 -13.95 -3.03 27.22
CA HIS A 195 -13.72 -4.48 27.30
C HIS A 195 -14.21 -5.11 28.62
N ALA A 196 -14.18 -4.37 29.73
CA ALA A 196 -14.61 -4.84 31.04
C ALA A 196 -16.13 -4.80 31.26
N VAL A 197 -16.89 -4.21 30.32
CA VAL A 197 -18.36 -4.15 30.40
C VAL A 197 -18.95 -5.55 30.28
N SER A 198 -19.81 -5.92 31.23
CA SER A 198 -20.51 -7.20 31.23
C SER A 198 -21.57 -7.25 30.12
N GLY A 199 -21.65 -8.40 29.44
CA GLY A 199 -22.62 -8.61 28.37
C GLY A 199 -22.40 -7.74 27.13
N LEU A 200 -21.17 -7.24 26.88
CA LEU A 200 -20.85 -6.37 25.75
C LEU A 200 -21.32 -6.92 24.40
N GLN A 201 -21.09 -8.23 24.15
CA GLN A 201 -21.55 -8.89 22.93
C GLN A 201 -23.08 -8.82 22.78
N GLN A 202 -23.82 -9.11 23.85
CA GLN A 202 -25.29 -9.07 23.82
C GLN A 202 -25.80 -7.64 23.61
N ARG A 203 -25.15 -6.63 24.21
CA ARG A 203 -25.47 -5.22 23.98
C ARG A 203 -25.22 -4.80 22.53
N ALA A 204 -24.14 -5.29 21.92
CA ALA A 204 -23.82 -5.06 20.52
C ALA A 204 -24.83 -5.70 19.55
N ASP A 205 -25.18 -6.96 19.79
CA ASP A 205 -26.13 -7.73 18.97
C ASP A 205 -27.55 -7.13 19.04
N ASN A 206 -27.89 -6.46 20.15
CA ASN A 206 -29.16 -5.75 20.34
C ASN A 206 -29.15 -4.29 19.86
N SER A 207 -28.04 -3.80 19.29
CA SER A 207 -27.93 -2.43 18.81
C SER A 207 -28.99 -2.09 17.74
N PRO A 208 -29.41 -0.81 17.60
CA PRO A 208 -30.27 -0.39 16.50
C PRO A 208 -29.71 -0.78 15.13
N ALA A 209 -28.39 -0.67 14.93
CA ALA A 209 -27.72 -1.05 13.70
C ALA A 209 -27.80 -2.55 13.40
N ALA A 210 -27.57 -3.41 14.40
CA ALA A 210 -27.71 -4.87 14.26
C ALA A 210 -29.17 -5.26 13.93
N ARG A 211 -30.15 -4.63 14.59
CA ARG A 211 -31.58 -4.83 14.31
C ARG A 211 -31.96 -4.41 12.90
N ALA A 212 -31.48 -3.26 12.43
CA ALA A 212 -31.74 -2.79 11.07
C ALA A 212 -31.06 -3.68 10.00
N ALA A 213 -29.84 -4.15 10.26
CA ALA A 213 -29.15 -5.11 9.39
C ALA A 213 -29.92 -6.44 9.30
N TYR A 214 -30.38 -6.96 10.44
CA TYR A 214 -31.21 -8.16 10.51
C TYR A 214 -32.52 -7.98 9.73
N GLN A 215 -33.23 -6.88 9.93
CA GLN A 215 -34.49 -6.59 9.23
C GLN A 215 -34.30 -6.55 7.71
N ARG A 216 -33.22 -5.91 7.22
CA ARG A 216 -32.89 -5.90 5.79
C ARG A 216 -32.63 -7.31 5.25
N ALA A 217 -31.86 -8.11 5.98
CA ALA A 217 -31.56 -9.48 5.58
C ALA A 217 -32.80 -10.39 5.60
N ALA A 218 -33.66 -10.23 6.61
CA ALA A 218 -34.94 -10.93 6.71
C ALA A 218 -35.89 -10.56 5.57
N ASN A 219 -36.02 -9.27 5.25
CA ASN A 219 -36.85 -8.81 4.13
C ASN A 219 -36.34 -9.34 2.78
N GLY A 220 -35.01 -9.37 2.58
CA GLY A 220 -34.40 -9.98 1.39
C GLY A 220 -34.66 -11.48 1.29
N ALA A 221 -34.55 -12.22 2.40
CA ALA A 221 -34.84 -13.65 2.44
C ALA A 221 -36.30 -13.95 2.11
N VAL A 222 -37.25 -13.16 2.64
CA VAL A 222 -38.68 -13.27 2.31
C VAL A 222 -38.92 -13.03 0.81
N PHE A 223 -38.28 -12.02 0.22
CA PHE A 223 -38.39 -11.75 -1.22
C PHE A 223 -37.85 -12.91 -2.08
N GLU A 224 -36.77 -13.57 -1.64
CA GLU A 224 -36.15 -14.71 -2.32
C GLU A 224 -36.81 -16.07 -2.01
N GLY A 225 -37.86 -16.11 -1.18
CA GLY A 225 -38.52 -17.36 -0.76
C GLY A 225 -37.65 -18.25 0.15
N ARG A 226 -36.66 -17.66 0.83
CA ARG A 226 -35.73 -18.35 1.73
C ARG A 226 -36.13 -18.16 3.19
N PRO A 227 -35.77 -19.09 4.10
CA PRO A 227 -35.97 -18.89 5.53
C PRO A 227 -35.18 -17.70 6.04
N ALA A 228 -35.72 -17.00 7.05
CA ALA A 228 -35.05 -15.87 7.67
C ALA A 228 -33.65 -16.27 8.21
N PRO A 229 -32.61 -15.45 7.98
CA PRO A 229 -31.27 -15.74 8.47
C PRO A 229 -31.23 -15.74 10.01
N PRO A 230 -30.21 -16.36 10.62
CA PRO A 230 -29.99 -16.21 12.06
C PRO A 230 -29.69 -14.75 12.42
N PRO A 231 -29.97 -14.32 13.67
CA PRO A 231 -29.66 -12.97 14.12
C PRO A 231 -28.14 -12.69 13.99
N PRO A 232 -27.76 -11.49 13.49
CA PRO A 232 -26.37 -11.16 13.26
C PRO A 232 -25.63 -11.02 14.59
N ARG A 233 -24.48 -11.68 14.70
CA ARG A 233 -23.52 -11.43 15.76
C ARG A 233 -22.59 -10.31 15.31
N MET A 234 -22.56 -9.19 16.04
CA MET A 234 -21.71 -8.07 15.70
C MET A 234 -20.23 -8.45 15.89
N PRO A 235 -19.34 -8.16 14.92
CA PRO A 235 -17.95 -8.60 14.96
C PRO A 235 -17.06 -7.74 15.87
N TRP A 236 -17.44 -6.48 16.12
CA TRP A 236 -16.57 -5.52 16.82
C TRP A 236 -16.27 -5.88 18.29
N PRO A 237 -17.15 -6.48 19.11
CA PRO A 237 -16.80 -6.85 20.50
C PRO A 237 -15.71 -7.91 20.53
N ALA A 238 -15.77 -8.89 19.63
CA ALA A 238 -14.72 -9.91 19.50
C ALA A 238 -13.38 -9.28 19.10
N ARG A 239 -13.39 -8.34 18.13
CA ARG A 239 -12.18 -7.60 17.73
C ARG A 239 -11.62 -6.74 18.85
N LEU A 240 -12.48 -6.11 19.67
CA LEU A 240 -12.04 -5.34 20.83
C LEU A 240 -11.39 -6.25 21.88
N HIS A 241 -11.97 -7.42 22.14
CA HIS A 241 -11.35 -8.41 23.02
C HIS A 241 -9.97 -8.84 22.51
N GLU A 242 -9.84 -9.17 21.22
CA GLU A 242 -8.56 -9.53 20.59
C GLU A 242 -7.53 -8.40 20.68
N ALA A 243 -7.93 -7.17 20.39
CA ALA A 243 -7.06 -5.99 20.49
C ALA A 243 -6.56 -5.78 21.94
N VAL A 244 -7.46 -5.89 22.92
CA VAL A 244 -7.09 -5.76 24.34
C VAL A 244 -6.16 -6.89 24.79
N GLN A 245 -6.37 -8.13 24.34
CA GLN A 245 -5.47 -9.23 24.66
C GLN A 245 -4.08 -9.00 24.04
N THR A 246 -4.04 -8.57 22.78
CA THR A 246 -2.79 -8.21 22.08
C THR A 246 -2.03 -7.12 22.85
N TYR A 247 -2.74 -6.10 23.34
CA TYR A 247 -2.14 -5.05 24.18
C TYR A 247 -1.62 -5.59 25.52
N ARG A 248 -2.36 -6.47 26.20
CA ARG A 248 -1.92 -7.07 27.47
C ARG A 248 -0.67 -7.93 27.29
N THR A 249 -0.61 -8.74 26.23
CA THR A 249 0.57 -9.51 25.86
C THR A 249 1.76 -8.60 25.58
N HIS A 250 1.56 -7.53 24.81
CA HIS A 250 2.57 -6.51 24.56
C HIS A 250 3.10 -5.90 25.87
N GLN A 251 2.20 -5.48 26.76
CA GLN A 251 2.57 -4.85 28.04
C GLN A 251 3.33 -5.81 28.97
N GLN A 252 2.98 -7.09 28.96
CA GLN A 252 3.73 -8.11 29.71
C GLN A 252 5.13 -8.31 29.14
N ALA A 253 5.24 -8.48 27.82
CA ALA A 253 6.51 -8.64 27.12
C ALA A 253 7.43 -7.41 27.26
N ASP A 254 6.87 -6.19 27.19
CA ASP A 254 7.59 -4.93 27.37
C ASP A 254 8.12 -4.76 28.81
N ARG A 255 7.32 -5.16 29.82
CA ARG A 255 7.78 -5.19 31.22
C ARG A 255 8.90 -6.20 31.45
N GLU A 256 8.78 -7.41 30.91
CA GLU A 256 9.84 -8.42 30.97
C GLU A 256 11.11 -7.90 30.30
N TYR A 257 10.99 -7.33 29.10
CA TYR A 257 12.12 -6.79 28.35
C TYR A 257 12.82 -5.66 29.11
N ARG A 258 12.08 -4.73 29.73
CA ARG A 258 12.67 -3.66 30.55
C ARG A 258 13.31 -4.15 31.84
N MET A 259 12.90 -5.32 32.36
CA MET A 259 13.49 -5.92 33.56
C MET A 259 14.77 -6.72 33.26
N ARG A 260 15.09 -7.02 31.99
CA ARG A 260 16.37 -7.66 31.64
C ARG A 260 17.54 -6.75 31.99
N ALA A 261 18.62 -7.34 32.47
CA ALA A 261 19.82 -6.61 32.86
C ALA A 261 20.36 -5.78 31.68
N ALA A 262 20.84 -4.56 31.96
CA ALA A 262 21.38 -3.65 30.93
C ALA A 262 22.65 -4.20 30.24
N ILE A 263 23.34 -5.16 30.86
CA ILE A 263 24.47 -5.89 30.29
C ILE A 263 24.11 -7.38 30.35
N PRO A 264 23.63 -7.97 29.24
CA PRO A 264 23.32 -9.38 29.18
C PRO A 264 24.58 -10.21 29.39
N GLY A 265 24.49 -11.32 30.13
CA GLY A 265 25.57 -12.29 30.20
C GLY A 265 25.85 -12.91 28.81
N PRO A 266 27.05 -13.47 28.56
CA PRO A 266 27.42 -14.02 27.23
C PRO A 266 26.53 -15.17 26.71
N GLN A 267 25.64 -15.72 27.54
CA GLN A 267 24.69 -16.80 27.18
C GLN A 267 23.22 -16.33 27.20
N GLU A 268 22.96 -15.05 27.47
CA GLU A 268 21.61 -14.54 27.69
C GLU A 268 20.94 -14.12 26.36
N ASP A 269 19.70 -14.55 26.15
CA ASP A 269 18.98 -14.32 24.89
C ASP A 269 18.63 -12.82 24.74
N THR A 270 19.26 -12.17 23.78
CA THR A 270 19.08 -10.74 23.48
C THR A 270 17.87 -10.45 22.60
N ARG A 271 17.17 -11.49 22.12
CA ARG A 271 16.00 -11.29 21.24
C ARG A 271 14.81 -10.70 22.01
N PRO A 272 14.00 -9.85 21.36
CA PRO A 272 12.74 -9.38 21.92
C PRO A 272 11.86 -10.55 22.36
N PRO A 273 11.22 -10.48 23.53
CA PRO A 273 10.30 -11.52 23.98
C PRO A 273 9.15 -11.70 22.99
N ALA A 274 8.70 -12.94 22.85
CA ALA A 274 7.53 -13.27 22.04
C ALA A 274 6.32 -12.47 22.56
N GLY A 275 5.67 -11.71 21.68
CA GLY A 275 4.56 -10.84 22.04
C GLY A 275 4.91 -9.36 22.20
N LEU A 276 6.20 -8.98 22.20
CA LEU A 276 6.57 -7.57 22.06
C LEU A 276 6.25 -7.09 20.64
N LEU A 277 5.54 -5.97 20.54
CA LEU A 277 5.12 -5.42 19.25
C LEU A 277 6.18 -4.43 18.79
N ALA A 278 6.50 -4.46 17.50
CA ALA A 278 7.23 -3.38 16.87
C ALA A 278 6.43 -2.07 16.96
N PRO A 279 7.08 -0.89 16.97
CA PRO A 279 6.38 0.40 17.10
C PRO A 279 5.22 0.58 16.11
N VAL A 280 5.43 0.22 14.84
CA VAL A 280 4.40 0.31 13.79
C VAL A 280 3.20 -0.61 14.07
N ALA A 281 3.43 -1.79 14.64
CA ALA A 281 2.36 -2.72 14.99
C ALA A 281 1.57 -2.24 16.23
N PHE A 282 2.24 -1.63 17.20
CA PHE A 282 1.60 -0.99 18.34
C PHE A 282 0.73 0.20 17.92
N ASP A 283 1.25 1.06 17.05
CA ASP A 283 0.51 2.21 16.52
C ASP A 283 -0.79 1.77 15.79
N ARG A 284 -0.70 0.69 14.99
CA ARG A 284 -1.88 0.07 14.35
C ARG A 284 -2.88 -0.43 15.38
N LEU A 285 -2.42 -1.09 16.43
CA LEU A 285 -3.28 -1.59 17.50
C LEU A 285 -4.04 -0.45 18.18
N VAL A 286 -3.37 0.67 18.46
CA VAL A 286 -3.98 1.86 19.05
C VAL A 286 -5.01 2.47 18.12
N HIS A 287 -4.70 2.62 16.83
CA HIS A 287 -5.65 3.11 15.83
C HIS A 287 -6.87 2.18 15.69
N ASP A 288 -6.67 0.87 15.71
CA ASP A 288 -7.75 -0.11 15.68
C ASP A 288 -8.66 0.01 16.92
N MET A 289 -8.06 0.15 18.12
CA MET A 289 -8.81 0.44 19.34
C MET A 289 -9.59 1.75 19.25
N PHE A 290 -9.02 2.78 18.63
CA PHE A 290 -9.66 4.08 18.47
C PHE A 290 -10.95 4.02 17.65
N GLY A 291 -10.98 3.21 16.59
CA GLY A 291 -12.20 2.94 15.83
C GLY A 291 -13.20 2.08 16.62
N LEU A 292 -12.73 1.04 17.30
CA LEU A 292 -13.60 0.09 18.01
C LEU A 292 -14.35 0.71 19.18
N ILE A 293 -13.73 1.62 19.95
CA ILE A 293 -14.40 2.29 21.07
C ILE A 293 -15.59 3.15 20.63
N GLY A 294 -15.62 3.59 19.37
CA GLY A 294 -16.72 4.37 18.81
C GLY A 294 -18.05 3.62 18.77
N HIS A 295 -18.03 2.29 18.80
CA HIS A 295 -19.26 1.49 18.87
C HIS A 295 -19.98 1.62 20.21
N ALA A 296 -19.32 2.13 21.26
CA ALA A 296 -19.95 2.43 22.53
C ALA A 296 -21.11 3.43 22.39
N LEU A 297 -21.06 4.31 21.37
CA LEU A 297 -22.10 5.31 21.09
C LEU A 297 -23.38 4.68 20.49
N ASP A 298 -23.28 3.49 19.90
CA ASP A 298 -24.40 2.84 19.19
C ASP A 298 -25.14 1.81 20.05
N ILE A 299 -24.66 1.53 21.26
CA ILE A 299 -25.17 0.49 22.14
C ILE A 299 -25.73 1.07 23.44
N ASN A 300 -26.63 0.33 24.07
CA ASN A 300 -27.16 0.74 25.36
C ASN A 300 -26.14 0.49 26.49
N LEU A 301 -25.54 1.57 26.99
CA LEU A 301 -24.60 1.60 28.12
C LEU A 301 -25.11 2.46 29.27
N HIS A 302 -26.40 2.38 29.64
CA HIS A 302 -26.96 3.18 30.74
C HIS A 302 -26.24 2.97 32.10
N ASP A 303 -25.63 1.80 32.32
CA ASP A 303 -24.86 1.50 33.54
C ASP A 303 -23.42 2.04 33.51
N HIS A 304 -22.99 2.52 32.34
CA HIS A 304 -21.61 2.95 32.05
C HIS A 304 -21.62 4.26 31.23
N THR A 305 -22.39 5.25 31.71
CA THR A 305 -22.52 6.55 31.03
C THR A 305 -21.19 7.30 30.96
N ASP A 306 -20.27 7.04 31.90
CA ASP A 306 -18.91 7.58 31.90
C ASP A 306 -18.11 7.17 30.65
N ILE A 307 -18.27 5.93 30.19
CA ILE A 307 -17.59 5.43 28.99
C ILE A 307 -18.11 6.18 27.75
N VAL A 308 -19.44 6.37 27.67
CA VAL A 308 -20.08 7.07 26.54
C VAL A 308 -19.63 8.54 26.50
N GLU A 309 -19.67 9.23 27.64
CA GLU A 309 -19.26 10.63 27.76
C GLU A 309 -17.77 10.81 27.41
N ASP A 310 -16.89 9.94 27.92
CA ASP A 310 -15.47 10.01 27.62
C ASP A 310 -15.15 9.71 26.15
N VAL A 311 -15.88 8.79 25.50
CA VAL A 311 -15.75 8.55 24.04
C VAL A 311 -16.19 9.79 23.26
N GLN A 312 -17.31 10.43 23.63
CA GLN A 312 -17.77 11.66 22.99
C GLN A 312 -16.76 12.79 23.15
N ILE A 313 -16.22 12.99 24.36
CA ILE A 313 -15.17 13.99 24.62
C ILE A 313 -13.93 13.69 23.78
N LEU A 314 -13.50 12.43 23.71
CA LEU A 314 -12.34 12.02 22.92
C LEU A 314 -12.55 12.31 21.43
N TYR A 315 -13.70 11.95 20.88
CA TYR A 315 -14.01 12.14 19.46
C TYR A 315 -14.19 13.63 19.12
N LYS A 316 -14.77 14.41 20.03
CA LYS A 316 -14.87 15.87 19.90
C LYS A 316 -13.49 16.53 19.89
N LYS A 317 -12.54 16.03 20.70
CA LYS A 317 -11.14 16.48 20.68
C LYS A 317 -10.41 16.07 19.40
N ALA A 318 -10.74 14.91 18.83
CA ALA A 318 -10.18 14.45 17.57
C ALA A 318 -10.69 15.27 16.37
N GLY A 319 -11.94 15.74 16.41
CA GLY A 319 -12.54 16.57 15.37
C GLY A 319 -12.49 15.86 14.00
N PRO A 320 -11.81 16.43 12.98
CA PRO A 320 -11.67 15.79 11.67
C PRO A 320 -10.81 14.52 11.69
N ALA A 321 -10.06 14.27 12.77
CA ALA A 321 -9.30 13.05 12.97
C ALA A 321 -10.11 11.95 13.70
N SER A 322 -11.41 12.17 13.93
CA SER A 322 -12.29 11.15 14.52
C SER A 322 -12.66 10.10 13.48
N PRO A 323 -12.54 8.80 13.76
CA PRO A 323 -12.89 7.72 12.82
C PRO A 323 -14.39 7.63 12.56
N ARG A 324 -15.20 8.35 13.33
CA ARG A 324 -16.65 8.48 13.13
C ARG A 324 -17.06 9.94 13.34
N ALA A 325 -17.93 10.43 12.47
CA ALA A 325 -18.62 11.69 12.68
C ALA A 325 -19.54 11.55 13.90
N LEU A 326 -19.45 12.49 14.85
CA LEU A 326 -20.44 12.60 15.91
C LEU A 326 -21.73 13.16 15.27
N GLU A 327 -22.81 12.38 15.29
CA GLU A 327 -24.13 12.91 14.97
C GLU A 327 -24.41 14.07 15.95
N THR A 328 -24.67 15.24 15.38
CA THR A 328 -24.78 16.52 16.12
C THR A 328 -26.17 16.72 16.68
#